data_AF-A0A5N8YBT5-F1
#
_entry.id   AF-A0A5N8YBT5-F1
#
_cell.length_a   1.000
_cell.length_b   1.000
_cell.length_c   1.000
_cell.angle_alpha   90.00
_cell.angle_beta   90.00
_cell.angle_gamma   90.00
#
_symmetry.space_group_name_H-M   'P 1'
#
loop_
_entity.id
_entity.type
_entity.pdbx_description
1 polymer ?
#
loop_
_entity_poly.entity_id
_entity_poly.type
_entity_poly.pdbx_seq_one_letter_code
_entity_poly.pdbx_strand_id
1 'polypeptide(L)' 'MTYTSRRVTNRFFAQLRKEFSEEELVELAAVIALENFRSKFNPVFGVESNGFCEIPSIQEAVDDATARFR' A
#
# COMPACT_ATOMS: atom_id res chain seq x y z
N MET A 1 -3.74 0.29 -1.75
CA MET A 1 -4.70 0.64 -2.83
C MET A 1 -5.44 1.92 -2.44
N THR A 2 -5.37 2.97 -3.26
CA THR A 2 -6.20 4.18 -3.12
C THR A 2 -7.41 4.09 -4.05
N TYR A 3 -8.59 4.46 -3.56
CA TYR A 3 -9.83 4.45 -4.34
C TYR A 3 -9.95 5.75 -5.14
N THR A 4 -9.67 5.72 -6.45
CA THR A 4 -9.65 6.91 -7.32
C THR A 4 -10.97 7.68 -7.35
N SER A 5 -12.10 7.00 -7.12
CA SER A 5 -13.43 7.62 -7.06
C SER A 5 -13.72 8.34 -5.74
N ARG A 6 -12.90 8.14 -4.71
CA ARG A 6 -13.06 8.82 -3.42
C ARG A 6 -12.19 10.07 -3.36
N ARG A 7 -12.68 11.06 -2.61
CA ARG A 7 -11.95 12.27 -2.26
C ARG A 7 -11.81 12.33 -0.75
N VAL A 8 -10.66 12.81 -0.29
CA VAL A 8 -10.45 13.07 1.14
C VAL A 8 -11.34 14.24 1.53
N THR A 9 -12.11 14.07 2.62
CA THR A 9 -13.03 15.12 3.08
C THR A 9 -12.33 16.09 4.02
N ASN A 10 -12.80 17.34 4.08
CA ASN A 10 -12.31 18.32 5.05
C ASN A 10 -12.49 17.82 6.50
N ARG A 11 -13.56 17.06 6.78
CA ARG A 11 -13.77 16.42 8.10
C ARG A 11 -12.64 15.48 8.46
N PHE A 12 -12.16 14.69 7.50
CA PHE A 12 -11.06 13.76 7.71
C PHE A 12 -9.73 14.50 7.93
N PHE A 13 -9.45 15.54 7.14
CA PHE A 13 -8.29 16.42 7.38
C PHE A 13 -8.35 17.04 8.78
N ALA A 14 -9.50 17.56 9.21
CA ALA A 14 -9.65 18.15 10.54
C ALA A 14 -9.44 17.14 11.68
N GLN A 15 -9.67 15.85 11.45
CA GLN A 15 -9.34 14.80 12.41
C GLN A 15 -7.83 14.55 12.46
N LEU A 16 -7.16 14.44 11.31
CA LEU A 16 -5.72 14.21 11.28
C LEU A 16 -4.91 15.38 11.84
N ARG A 17 -5.35 16.62 11.63
CA ARG A 17 -4.71 17.83 12.20
C ARG A 17 -4.68 17.89 13.74
N LYS A 18 -5.39 16.97 14.42
CA LYS A 18 -5.29 16.83 15.88
C LYS A 18 -4.04 16.07 16.31
N GLU A 19 -3.51 15.24 15.42
CA GLU A 19 -2.38 14.33 15.68
C GLU A 19 -1.13 14.72 14.90
N PHE A 20 -1.27 15.46 13.80
CA PHE A 20 -0.18 15.81 12.88
C PHE A 20 -0.17 17.31 12.55
N SER A 21 1.04 17.86 12.39
CA SER A 21 1.27 19.19 11.80
C SER A 21 0.97 19.19 10.29
N GLU A 22 0.93 20.38 9.68
CA GLU A 22 0.74 20.48 8.22
C GLU A 22 1.91 19.84 7.46
N GLU A 23 3.14 20.02 7.94
CA GLU A 23 4.35 19.44 7.36
C GLU A 23 4.31 17.90 7.45
N GLU A 24 3.96 17.36 8.61
CA GLU A 24 3.81 15.91 8.81
C GLU A 24 2.70 15.32 7.92
N LEU A 25 1.61 16.07 7.68
CA LEU A 25 0.56 15.67 6.75
C LEU A 25 1.04 15.62 5.30
N VAL A 26 1.91 16.54 4.88
CA VAL A 26 2.53 16.52 3.55
C VAL A 26 3.41 15.28 3.39
N GLU A 27 4.23 14.97 4.40
CA GLU A 27 5.07 13.77 4.40
C GLU A 27 4.25 12.48 4.39
N LEU A 28 3.21 12.41 5.22
CA LEU A 28 2.28 11.28 5.24
C LEU A 28 1.62 11.05 3.87
N ALA A 29 1.16 12.12 3.22
CA ALA A 29 0.59 12.05 1.89
C ALA A 29 1.61 11.56 0.85
N ALA A 30 2.87 11.99 0.94
CA ALA A 30 3.94 11.56 0.05
C ALA A 30 4.22 10.06 0.18
N VAL A 31 4.32 9.53 1.40
CA VAL A 31 4.53 8.09 1.64
C VAL A 31 3.34 7.27 1.14
N ILE A 32 2.10 7.70 1.41
CA ILE A 32 0.89 7.04 0.91
C ILE A 32 0.90 6.97 -0.63
N ALA A 33 1.29 8.05 -1.30
CA ALA A 33 1.40 8.09 -2.75
C ALA A 33 2.47 7.13 -3.28
N LEU A 34 3.65 7.09 -2.64
CA LEU A 34 4.74 6.20 -3.02
C LEU A 34 4.35 4.72 -2.86
N GLU A 35 3.73 4.36 -1.75
CA GLU A 35 3.27 2.99 -1.53
C GLU A 35 2.14 2.60 -2.51
N ASN A 36 1.28 3.55 -2.88
CA ASN A 36 0.31 3.29 -3.93
C ASN A 36 0.97 3.07 -5.30
N PHE A 37 2.01 3.82 -5.64
CA PHE A 37 2.81 3.59 -6.84
C PHE A 37 3.44 2.19 -6.82
N ARG A 38 4.14 1.83 -5.73
CA ARG A 38 4.78 0.51 -5.57
C ARG A 38 3.77 -0.63 -5.69
N SER A 39 2.55 -0.46 -5.18
CA SER A 39 1.49 -1.48 -5.31
C SER A 39 1.08 -1.80 -6.76
N LYS A 40 1.39 -0.93 -7.73
CA LYS A 40 1.12 -1.12 -9.16
C LYS A 40 2.38 -1.41 -9.95
N PHE A 41 3.50 -0.79 -9.57
CA PHE A 41 4.78 -0.96 -10.23
C PHE A 41 5.39 -2.34 -9.95
N ASN A 42 5.43 -2.75 -8.68
CA ASN A 42 6.11 -3.97 -8.27
C ASN A 42 5.56 -5.24 -8.97
N PRO A 43 4.23 -5.44 -9.09
CA PRO A 43 3.69 -6.62 -9.79
C PRO A 43 4.04 -6.67 -11.28
N VAL A 44 4.19 -5.53 -11.96
CA VAL A 44 4.53 -5.48 -13.40
C VAL A 44 5.92 -6.08 -13.66
N PHE A 45 6.84 -5.90 -12.71
CA PHE A 45 8.20 -6.42 -12.80
C PHE A 45 8.41 -7.68 -11.96
N GLY A 46 7.34 -8.26 -11.39
CA GLY A 46 7.44 -9.44 -10.52
C GLY A 46 8.34 -9.22 -9.30
N VAL A 47 8.37 -8.00 -8.74
CA VAL A 47 9.16 -7.72 -7.54
C VAL A 47 8.55 -8.47 -6.36
N GLU A 48 9.27 -9.47 -5.87
CA GLU A 48 8.82 -10.34 -4.77
C GLU A 48 9.02 -9.70 -3.39
N SER A 49 8.31 -10.24 -2.40
CA SER A 49 8.57 -9.94 -1.00
C SER A 49 9.89 -10.57 -0.58
N ASN A 50 10.80 -9.79 -0.03
CA ASN A 50 12.10 -10.27 0.49
C ASN A 50 12.00 -11.10 1.79
N GLY A 51 10.86 -11.75 2.06
CA GLY A 51 10.65 -12.59 3.25
C GLY A 51 10.55 -11.85 4.59
N PHE A 52 10.54 -10.50 4.61
CA PHE A 52 10.48 -9.75 5.87
C PHE A 52 9.14 -9.79 6.60
N CYS A 53 8.06 -10.14 5.89
CA CYS A 53 6.73 -10.26 6.47
C CYS A 53 6.09 -11.53 5.94
N GLU A 54 6.17 -12.58 6.75
CA GLU A 54 5.53 -13.85 6.47
C GLU A 54 4.05 -13.76 6.84
N ILE A 55 3.19 -13.89 5.82
CA ILE A 55 1.75 -14.00 6.00
C ILE A 55 1.36 -15.41 5.56
N PRO A 56 1.09 -16.34 6.49
CA PRO A 56 0.90 -17.76 6.17
C PRO A 56 -0.13 -18.01 5.05
N SER A 57 -1.27 -17.30 5.08
CA SER A 57 -2.32 -17.44 4.06
C SER A 57 -1.92 -16.96 2.67
N ILE A 58 -0.96 -16.03 2.57
CA ILE A 58 -0.44 -15.55 1.29
C ILE A 58 0.60 -16.52 0.76
N GLN A 59 1.43 -17.10 1.64
CA GLN A 59 2.40 -18.11 1.25
C GLN A 59 1.72 -19.32 0.61
N GLU A 60 0.65 -19.83 1.23
CA GLU A 60 -0.17 -20.92 0.65
C GLU A 60 -0.74 -20.56 -0.73
N ALA A 61 -1.22 -19.32 -0.90
CA ALA A 61 -1.77 -18.86 -2.18
C ALA A 61 -0.69 -18.70 -3.27
N VAL A 62 0.51 -18.24 -2.91
CA VAL A 62 1.66 -18.13 -3.81
C VAL A 62 2.12 -19.53 -4.23
N ASP A 63 2.20 -20.48 -3.30
CA ASP A 63 2.60 -21.86 -3.57
C ASP A 63 1.60 -22.54 -4.53
N ASP A 64 0.29 -22.40 -4.31
CA ASP A 64 -0.75 -22.91 -5.23
C ASP A 64 -0.69 -22.26 -6.61
N ALA A 65 -0.51 -20.94 -6.67
CA ALA A 65 -0.40 -20.21 -7.92
C ALA A 65 0.84 -20.64 -8.73
N THR A 66 1.97 -20.84 -8.06
CA THR A 66 3.25 -21.21 -8.68
C THR A 66 3.26 -22.67 -9.14
N ALA A 67 2.57 -23.56 -8.42
CA ALA A 67 2.41 -24.97 -8.79
C ALA A 67 1.71 -25.15 -10.15
N ARG A 68 0.82 -24.23 -10.55
CA ARG A 68 0.11 -24.26 -11.85
C ARG A 68 0.99 -23.93 -13.05
N PHE A 69 2.19 -23.42 -12.82
CA PHE A 69 3.15 -23.04 -13.86
C PHE A 69 4.36 -23.99 -13.94
N ARG A 70 4.40 -25.06 -13.13
CA ARG A 70 5.34 -26.18 -13.25
C ARG A 70 4.70 -27.36 -13.99
#